data_AF-A0A0W8FXL8-F1
#
_entry.id   AF-A0A0W8FXL8-F1
#
_cell.length_a   1.000
_cell.length_b   1.000
_cell.length_c   1.000
_cell.angle_alpha   90.00
_cell.angle_beta   90.00
_cell.angle_gamma   90.00
#
_symmetry.space_group_name_H-M   'P 1'
#
loop_
_entity.id
_entity.type
_entity.pdbx_description
1 polymer ?
#
loop_
_entity_poly.entity_id
_entity_poly.type
_entity_poly.pdbx_seq_one_letter_code
_entity_poly.pdbx_strand_id
1 'polypeptide(L)'
;MQKEIDKIDGQNYIYHRFTFDSAIQNHTFIGDEFIGMNPGDKSETMEIFDRVVAAGKDGFMPNLVEEFKKVLGDGNYIYDGYEIGEEDFGLYFFIKAELFDSLFDKVKLWSKAVDIDRFIWWDEE
;
A
#
# COMPACT_ATOMS: atom_id res chain seq x y z
N MET A 1 -8.97 -16.46 -12.44
CA MET A 1 -7.83 -15.84 -13.15
C MET A 1 -6.57 -16.66 -12.90
N GLN A 2 -5.72 -16.93 -13.91
CA GLN A 2 -4.49 -17.72 -13.72
C GLN A 2 -3.42 -16.83 -13.06
N LYS A 3 -2.95 -17.21 -11.87
CA LYS A 3 -1.93 -16.46 -11.13
C LYS A 3 -0.56 -16.70 -11.78
N GLU A 4 0.13 -15.63 -12.16
CA GLU A 4 1.51 -15.71 -12.65
C GLU A 4 2.44 -16.03 -11.48
N ILE A 5 3.39 -16.96 -11.71
CA ILE A 5 4.33 -17.42 -10.69
C ILE A 5 5.73 -17.03 -11.12
N ASP A 6 6.35 -16.15 -10.33
CA ASP A 6 7.73 -15.72 -10.50
C ASP A 6 8.66 -16.48 -9.57
N LYS A 7 9.89 -16.72 -10.04
CA LYS A 7 10.93 -17.35 -9.22
C LYS A 7 11.97 -16.33 -8.81
N ILE A 8 12.00 -16.00 -7.52
CA ILE A 8 12.93 -15.03 -6.91
C ILE A 8 13.74 -15.77 -5.84
N ASP A 9 15.07 -15.74 -5.95
CA ASP A 9 16.00 -16.41 -5.03
C ASP A 9 15.67 -17.89 -4.73
N GLY A 10 15.17 -18.61 -5.75
CA GLY A 10 14.84 -20.01 -5.64
C GLY A 10 13.45 -20.32 -5.07
N GLN A 11 12.69 -19.31 -4.65
CA GLN A 11 11.33 -19.44 -4.13
C GLN A 11 10.30 -18.94 -5.15
N ASN A 12 9.08 -19.50 -5.09
CA ASN A 12 7.99 -19.13 -5.97
C ASN A 12 7.13 -18.03 -5.32
N TYR A 13 6.85 -16.98 -6.07
CA TYR A 13 6.05 -15.84 -5.67
C TYR A 13 4.92 -15.60 -6.66
N ILE A 14 3.84 -15.00 -6.17
CA ILE A 14 2.74 -14.48 -6.97
C ILE A 14 2.82 -12.97 -6.88
N TYR A 15 2.92 -12.31 -8.03
CA TYR A 15 2.83 -10.87 -8.10
C TYR A 15 1.38 -10.43 -7.96
N HIS A 16 1.11 -9.57 -6.99
CA HIS A 16 -0.24 -9.16 -6.66
C HIS A 16 -0.32 -7.68 -6.34
N ARG A 17 -1.33 -7.06 -6.94
CA ARG A 17 -1.73 -5.67 -6.71
C ARG A 17 -2.95 -5.66 -5.80
N PHE A 18 -2.84 -5.01 -4.65
CA PHE A 18 -4.02 -4.61 -3.88
C PHE A 18 -4.49 -3.27 -4.42
N THR A 19 -5.66 -3.26 -5.04
CA THR A 19 -6.24 -2.06 -5.65
C THR A 19 -7.24 -1.43 -4.71
N PHE A 20 -7.17 -0.12 -4.60
CA PHE A 20 -8.02 0.71 -3.78
C PHE A 20 -8.71 1.76 -4.64
N ASP A 21 -9.95 2.08 -4.30
CA ASP A 21 -10.65 3.26 -4.80
C ASP A 21 -9.84 4.52 -4.45
N SER A 22 -9.66 5.43 -5.41
CA SER A 22 -9.02 6.73 -5.18
C SER A 22 -9.63 7.49 -3.98
N ALA A 23 -10.90 7.26 -3.64
CA ALA A 23 -11.56 7.80 -2.46
C ALA A 23 -10.87 7.43 -1.13
N ILE A 24 -10.06 6.36 -1.06
CA ILE A 24 -9.24 6.07 0.12
C ILE A 24 -8.28 7.21 0.46
N GLN A 25 -7.87 7.99 -0.54
CA GLN A 25 -7.04 9.18 -0.38
C GLN A 25 -7.76 10.28 0.44
N ASN A 26 -9.10 10.28 0.45
CA ASN A 26 -9.91 11.22 1.24
C ASN A 26 -9.98 10.84 2.74
N HIS A 27 -9.58 9.62 3.10
CA HIS A 27 -9.65 9.10 4.47
C HIS A 27 -8.32 9.30 5.25
N THR A 28 -7.72 10.48 5.06
CA THR A 28 -6.47 11.03 5.65
C THR A 28 -5.20 10.79 4.81
N PHE A 29 -4.73 11.86 4.14
CA PHE A 29 -3.46 11.99 3.43
C PHE A 29 -2.81 13.33 3.81
N ILE A 30 -1.48 13.39 3.97
CA ILE A 30 -0.74 14.64 3.72
C ILE A 30 0.04 14.46 2.41
N GLY A 31 -0.67 14.77 1.33
CA GLY A 31 -0.16 15.30 0.05
C GLY A 31 0.39 14.32 -1.00
N ASP A 32 -0.04 14.55 -2.26
CA ASP A 32 0.64 14.17 -3.51
C ASP A 32 1.70 15.21 -3.90
N GLU A 33 2.79 15.38 -3.15
CA GLU A 33 3.95 16.07 -3.71
C GLU A 33 5.05 15.06 -4.03
N PHE A 34 5.15 14.74 -5.31
CA PHE A 34 6.44 14.40 -5.89
C PHE A 34 7.38 15.56 -5.53
N ILE A 35 8.55 15.25 -4.96
CA ILE A 35 9.70 16.16 -5.06
C ILE A 35 10.03 16.21 -6.55
N GLY A 36 9.37 17.09 -7.30
CA GLY A 36 9.95 17.64 -8.49
C GLY A 36 11.19 18.38 -8.00
N MET A 37 12.37 17.75 -8.09
CA MET A 37 13.63 18.43 -7.84
C MET A 37 13.70 19.63 -8.80
N ASN A 38 13.23 20.80 -8.35
CA ASN A 38 13.74 22.05 -8.83
C ASN A 38 14.74 22.52 -7.75
N PRO A 39 16.06 22.60 -8.03
CA PRO A 39 17.09 22.81 -7.00
C PRO A 39 17.06 24.18 -6.28
N GLY A 40 15.97 24.93 -6.40
CA GLY A 40 15.90 26.36 -6.13
C GLY A 40 15.32 26.79 -4.79
N ASP A 41 14.40 26.04 -4.15
CA ASP A 41 13.63 26.61 -3.04
C ASP A 41 13.70 25.82 -1.73
N LYS A 42 14.33 26.43 -0.73
CA LYS A 42 14.49 25.91 0.65
C LYS A 42 13.41 26.39 1.62
N SER A 43 12.48 27.22 1.14
CA SER A 43 11.46 27.86 1.98
C SER A 43 10.19 27.02 2.17
N GLU A 44 9.87 26.13 1.22
CA GLU A 44 8.72 25.22 1.27
C GLU A 44 8.87 24.08 2.30
N THR A 45 10.10 23.79 2.73
CA THR A 45 10.41 22.62 3.57
C THR A 45 9.96 22.75 5.03
N MET A 46 9.83 23.97 5.56
CA MET A 46 9.44 24.20 6.97
C MET A 46 7.93 24.09 7.19
N GLU A 47 7.10 24.54 6.24
CA GLU A 47 5.64 24.41 6.34
C GLU A 47 5.15 22.96 6.24
N ILE A 48 5.88 22.11 5.52
CA ILE A 48 5.61 20.66 5.42
C ILE A 48 5.78 19.99 6.78
N PHE A 49 6.84 20.36 7.52
CA PHE A 49 7.17 19.77 8.81
C PHE A 49 6.11 20.12 9.87
N ASP A 50 5.61 21.35 9.87
CA ASP A 50 4.57 21.81 10.80
C ASP A 50 3.23 21.10 10.55
N ARG A 51 2.91 20.76 9.29
CA ARG A 51 1.70 20.02 8.93
C ARG A 51 1.75 18.54 9.37
N VAL A 52 2.93 17.91 9.28
CA VAL A 52 3.17 16.54 9.77
C VAL A 52 3.04 16.48 11.30
N VAL A 53 3.59 17.47 12.01
CA VAL A 53 3.48 17.58 13.47
C VAL A 53 2.02 17.81 13.91
N ALA A 54 1.25 18.58 13.15
CA ALA A 54 -0.15 18.88 13.46
C ALA A 54 -1.12 17.69 13.26
N ALA A 55 -0.85 16.78 12.33
CA ALA A 55 -1.72 15.63 12.06
C ALA A 55 -1.59 14.48 13.07
N GLY A 56 -0.54 14.48 13.90
CA GLY A 56 -0.38 13.48 14.97
C GLY A 56 -0.31 12.04 14.45
N LYS A 57 -0.81 11.09 15.25
CA LYS A 57 -0.70 9.63 15.03
C LYS A 57 -1.41 9.09 13.77
N ASP A 58 -2.27 9.89 13.14
CA ASP A 58 -3.21 9.44 12.10
C ASP A 58 -2.78 9.81 10.66
N GLY A 59 -1.61 10.43 10.48
CA GLY A 59 -1.12 10.80 9.15
C GLY A 59 0.00 9.89 8.63
N PHE A 60 -0.29 8.79 7.90
CA PHE A 60 0.55 8.35 6.76
C PHE A 60 0.15 7.06 6.00
N MET A 61 0.34 7.06 4.68
CA MET A 61 0.37 5.91 3.73
C MET A 61 1.41 4.83 4.11
N PRO A 62 2.58 5.17 4.65
CA PRO A 62 3.46 4.22 5.32
C PRO A 62 2.81 3.42 6.43
N ASN A 63 1.85 3.96 7.18
CA ASN A 63 1.13 3.11 8.12
C ASN A 63 0.31 2.05 7.38
N LEU A 64 -0.34 2.38 6.26
CA LEU A 64 -1.06 1.39 5.45
C LEU A 64 -0.12 0.30 4.92
N VAL A 65 1.03 0.68 4.34
CA VAL A 65 2.05 -0.26 3.88
C VAL A 65 2.57 -1.10 5.04
N GLU A 66 2.92 -0.50 6.18
CA GLU A 66 3.42 -1.22 7.36
C GLU A 66 2.35 -2.15 7.97
N GLU A 67 1.07 -1.78 7.96
CA GLU A 67 -0.02 -2.67 8.37
C GLU A 67 -0.14 -3.87 7.42
N PHE A 68 -0.07 -3.65 6.11
CA PHE A 68 -0.01 -4.74 5.13
C PHE A 68 1.20 -5.66 5.39
N LYS A 69 2.38 -5.09 5.62
CA LYS A 69 3.59 -5.85 5.98
C LYS A 69 3.40 -6.69 7.25
N LYS A 70 2.75 -6.15 8.28
CA LYS A 70 2.42 -6.90 9.51
C LYS A 70 1.43 -8.04 9.24
N VAL A 71 0.40 -7.80 8.43
CA VAL A 71 -0.64 -8.80 8.10
C VAL A 71 -0.06 -9.93 7.26
N LEU A 72 0.77 -9.59 6.26
CA LEU A 72 1.45 -10.56 5.40
C LEU A 72 2.54 -11.33 6.17
N GLY A 73 3.18 -10.68 7.14
CA GLY A 73 4.21 -11.25 8.00
C GLY A 73 5.59 -11.28 7.36
N ASP A 74 6.61 -11.00 8.16
CA ASP A 74 8.00 -10.89 7.70
C ASP A 74 8.47 -12.16 6.97
N GLY A 75 9.16 -11.94 5.85
CA GLY A 75 9.70 -13.03 5.02
C GLY A 75 8.67 -13.77 4.17
N ASN A 76 7.40 -13.36 4.16
CA ASN A 76 6.38 -13.95 3.29
C ASN A 76 6.11 -13.15 2.01
N TYR A 77 6.69 -11.97 1.90
CA TYR A 77 6.48 -11.07 0.77
C TYR A 77 7.76 -10.28 0.44
N ILE A 78 7.77 -9.69 -0.76
CA ILE A 78 8.67 -8.60 -1.16
C ILE A 78 7.77 -7.44 -1.60
N TYR A 79 7.99 -6.26 -1.02
CA TYR A 79 7.25 -5.06 -1.39
C TYR A 79 7.90 -4.42 -2.63
N ASP A 80 7.10 -4.20 -3.67
CA ASP A 80 7.57 -3.71 -4.97
C ASP A 80 7.21 -2.24 -5.23
N GLY A 81 6.35 -1.65 -4.39
CA GLY A 81 6.03 -0.23 -4.44
C GLY A 81 4.53 0.03 -4.49
N TYR A 82 4.19 1.25 -4.93
CA TYR A 82 2.82 1.71 -5.09
C TYR A 82 2.66 2.47 -6.41
N GLU A 83 1.42 2.55 -6.88
CA GLU A 83 1.02 3.36 -8.03
C GLU A 83 -0.22 4.17 -7.67
N ILE A 84 -0.24 5.43 -8.13
CA ILE A 84 -1.39 6.32 -8.03
C ILE A 84 -1.92 6.50 -9.45
N GLY A 85 -3.09 5.95 -9.73
CA GLY A 85 -3.83 6.16 -10.96
C GLY A 85 -4.85 7.30 -10.81
N GLU A 86 -5.46 7.70 -11.93
CA GLU A 86 -6.53 8.71 -11.92
C GLU A 86 -7.79 8.20 -11.20
N GLU A 87 -8.06 6.90 -11.28
CA GLU A 87 -9.27 6.27 -10.72
C GLU A 87 -8.98 5.38 -9.51
N ASP A 88 -7.74 4.93 -9.33
CA ASP A 88 -7.36 3.94 -8.33
C ASP A 88 -5.98 4.17 -7.70
N PHE A 89 -5.72 3.44 -6.62
CA PHE A 89 -4.44 3.37 -5.94
C PHE A 89 -4.03 1.89 -5.82
N GLY A 90 -2.78 1.55 -6.12
CA GLY A 90 -2.29 0.17 -6.11
C GLY A 90 -1.11 -0.01 -5.16
N LEU A 91 -1.12 -1.07 -4.35
CA LEU A 91 0.05 -1.56 -3.62
C LEU A 91 0.53 -2.90 -4.20
N TYR A 92 1.81 -2.99 -4.53
CA TYR A 92 2.38 -4.14 -5.23
C TYR A 92 3.25 -5.00 -4.31
N PHE A 93 2.98 -6.30 -4.32
CA PHE A 93 3.70 -7.29 -3.54
C PHE A 93 3.98 -8.55 -4.36
N PHE A 94 5.18 -9.10 -4.22
CA PHE A 94 5.43 -10.50 -4.50
C PHE A 94 5.13 -11.29 -3.23
N ILE A 95 4.13 -12.16 -3.23
CA ILE A 95 3.74 -12.96 -2.07
C ILE A 95 4.11 -14.43 -2.32
N LYS A 96 4.69 -15.12 -1.34
CA LYS A 96 5.05 -16.54 -1.47
C LYS A 96 3.85 -17.35 -1.95
N ALA A 97 4.02 -18.06 -3.07
CA ALA A 97 2.93 -18.75 -3.75
C ALA A 97 2.20 -19.76 -2.83
N GLU A 98 2.96 -20.46 -1.97
CA GLU A 98 2.41 -21.44 -1.03
C GLU A 98 1.57 -20.82 0.10
N LEU A 99 1.72 -19.52 0.37
CA LEU A 99 1.02 -18.80 1.44
C LEU A 99 -0.05 -17.85 0.90
N PHE A 100 -0.12 -17.66 -0.42
CA PHE A 100 -0.90 -16.60 -1.04
C PHE A 100 -2.36 -16.59 -0.57
N ASP A 101 -3.09 -17.72 -0.71
CA ASP A 101 -4.52 -17.75 -0.39
C ASP A 101 -4.77 -17.46 1.10
N SER A 102 -3.93 -18.03 1.98
CA SER A 102 -4.02 -17.78 3.42
C SER A 102 -3.76 -16.33 3.80
N LEU A 103 -2.77 -15.70 3.16
CA LEU A 103 -2.42 -14.31 3.42
C LEU A 103 -3.44 -13.34 2.82
N PHE A 104 -3.97 -13.65 1.64
CA PHE A 104 -5.03 -12.88 1.01
C PHE A 104 -6.30 -12.85 1.87
N ASP A 105 -6.72 -14.00 2.41
CA ASP A 105 -7.84 -14.08 3.35
C ASP A 105 -7.58 -13.28 4.64
N LYS A 106 -6.33 -13.26 5.13
CA LYS A 106 -5.97 -12.42 6.29
C LYS A 106 -6.11 -10.93 5.98
N VAL A 107 -5.69 -10.47 4.79
CA VAL A 107 -5.86 -9.07 4.39
C VAL A 107 -7.35 -8.73 4.31
N LYS A 108 -8.19 -9.60 3.74
CA LYS A 108 -9.67 -9.41 3.71
C LYS A 108 -10.30 -9.33 5.10
N LEU A 109 -9.82 -10.12 6.06
CA LEU A 109 -10.32 -10.07 7.44
C LEU A 109 -9.87 -8.79 8.15
N TRP A 110 -8.61 -8.43 7.96
CA TRP A 110 -8.03 -7.22 8.53
C TRP A 110 -8.70 -5.95 7.97
N SER A 111 -8.93 -5.85 6.66
CA SER A 111 -9.56 -4.68 6.02
C SER A 111 -10.94 -4.37 6.60
N LYS A 112 -11.72 -5.42 6.90
CA LYS A 112 -13.02 -5.32 7.57
C LYS A 112 -12.89 -4.89 9.02
N ALA A 113 -11.90 -5.42 9.74
CA ALA A 113 -11.67 -5.08 11.13
C ALA A 113 -11.26 -3.60 11.32
N VAL A 114 -10.55 -3.02 10.35
CA VAL A 114 -10.12 -1.61 10.37
C VAL A 114 -10.99 -0.67 9.53
N ASP A 115 -12.15 -1.15 9.05
CA ASP A 115 -13.16 -0.38 8.30
C ASP A 115 -12.63 0.31 7.02
N ILE A 116 -11.69 -0.33 6.32
CA ILE A 116 -11.21 0.12 5.00
C ILE A 116 -11.63 -0.78 3.85
N ASP A 117 -12.30 -1.91 4.13
CA ASP A 117 -12.72 -2.92 3.15
C ASP A 117 -13.50 -2.31 1.97
N ARG A 118 -14.36 -1.33 2.25
CA ARG A 118 -15.16 -0.62 1.24
C ARG A 118 -14.34 0.14 0.20
N PHE A 119 -13.07 0.39 0.48
CA PHE A 119 -12.16 1.07 -0.44
C PHE A 119 -11.30 0.10 -1.22
N ILE A 120 -11.35 -1.21 -0.96
CA ILE A 120 -10.53 -2.19 -1.66
C ILE A 120 -11.34 -2.86 -2.76
N TRP A 121 -10.78 -2.93 -3.96
CA TRP A 121 -11.31 -3.77 -5.02
C TRP A 121 -10.79 -5.18 -4.85
N TRP A 122 -11.64 -6.01 -4.27
CA TRP A 122 -11.49 -7.44 -4.33
C TRP A 122 -12.05 -7.86 -5.68
N ASP A 123 -11.19 -8.20 -6.64
CA ASP A 123 -11.64 -9.00 -7.78
C ASP A 123 -12.23 -10.30 -7.19
N GLU A 124 -13.55 -10.30 -6.98
CA GLU A 124 -14.31 -11.50 -6.70
C GLU A 124 -14.29 -12.33 -8.00
N GLU A 125 -13.95 -13.60 -7.86
CA GLU A 125 -13.83 -14.56 -8.97
C GLU A 125 -14.96 -14.49 -10.02
#